data_AF-A0A7J6SH65-F1
#
_entry.id   AF-A0A7J6SH65-F1
#
_cell.length_a   1.000
_cell.length_b   1.000
_cell.length_c   1.000
_cell.angle_alpha   90.00
_cell.angle_beta   90.00
_cell.angle_gamma   90.00
#
_symmetry.space_group_name_H-M   'P 1'
#
loop_
_entity.id
_entity.type
_entity.pdbx_description
1 polymer ?
#
loop_
_entity_poly.entity_id
_entity_poly.type
_entity_poly.pdbx_seq_one_letter_code
_entity_poly.pdbx_strand_id
1 'polypeptide(L)'
;MGIMADDAMNDKDMIVERALDIIPEDIRIQRYRRMMRGAVLAGRKLHLPLELQNYDPMVPYMAPYIEEAKFQMQEEQELLAFHPWDRRL
;
A
#
# COMPACT_ATOMS: atom_id res chain seq x y z
N MET A 1 1.10 8.24 14.92
CA MET A 1 2.40 8.19 14.18
C MET A 1 2.39 8.96 12.87
N GLY A 2 1.28 9.54 12.40
CA GLY A 2 1.31 10.16 11.08
C GLY A 2 1.12 9.18 9.91
N ILE A 3 0.63 7.96 10.19
CA ILE A 3 0.40 6.87 9.22
C ILE A 3 -1.10 6.64 9.01
N MET A 4 -1.47 6.05 7.89
CA MET A 4 -2.82 5.57 7.56
C MET A 4 -2.90 4.04 7.75
N ALA A 5 -4.11 3.51 7.92
CA ALA A 5 -4.32 2.07 8.12
C ALA A 5 -3.73 1.23 6.97
N ASP A 6 -3.96 1.66 5.73
CA ASP A 6 -3.45 1.00 4.53
C ASP A 6 -1.91 1.06 4.39
N ASP A 7 -1.23 1.99 5.07
CA ASP A 7 0.24 2.05 5.08
C ASP A 7 0.85 0.79 5.78
N ALA A 8 0.06 0.07 6.57
CA ALA A 8 0.49 -1.14 7.30
C ALA A 8 0.32 -2.45 6.52
N MET A 9 -0.21 -2.40 5.28
CA MET A 9 -0.30 -3.58 4.41
C MET A 9 1.08 -4.16 4.11
N ASN A 10 1.18 -5.48 3.97
CA ASN A 10 2.43 -6.16 3.69
C ASN A 10 2.79 -6.05 2.20
N ASP A 11 3.83 -5.29 1.88
CA ASP A 11 4.31 -5.08 0.51
C ASP A 11 4.83 -6.36 -0.17
N LYS A 12 4.96 -7.48 0.56
CA LYS A 12 5.31 -8.80 0.02
C LYS A 12 4.09 -9.68 -0.29
N ASP A 13 2.89 -9.22 0.07
CA ASP A 13 1.66 -9.85 -0.38
C ASP A 13 1.49 -9.55 -1.87
N MET A 14 1.19 -10.59 -2.66
CA MET A 14 1.15 -10.49 -4.12
C MET A 14 0.11 -9.49 -4.64
N ILE A 15 -1.04 -9.40 -3.96
CA ILE A 15 -2.12 -8.49 -4.36
C ILE A 15 -1.72 -7.06 -4.00
N VAL A 16 -1.11 -6.88 -2.82
CA VAL A 16 -0.62 -5.56 -2.37
C VAL A 16 0.52 -5.07 -3.27
N GLU A 17 1.46 -5.94 -3.63
CA GLU A 17 2.55 -5.66 -4.56
C GLU A 17 1.99 -5.18 -5.91
N ARG A 18 1.06 -5.94 -6.50
CA ARG A 18 0.39 -5.53 -7.75
C ARG A 18 -0.38 -4.22 -7.59
N ALA A 19 -1.06 -4.01 -6.47
CA ALA A 19 -1.78 -2.76 -6.20
C ALA A 19 -0.83 -1.55 -6.10
N LEU A 20 0.37 -1.74 -5.53
CA LEU A 20 1.42 -0.72 -5.45
C LEU A 20 2.06 -0.40 -6.82
N ASP A 21 2.00 -1.33 -7.77
CA ASP A 21 2.45 -1.09 -9.15
C ASP A 21 1.47 -0.20 -9.93
N ILE A 22 0.16 -0.37 -9.73
CA ILE A 22 -0.90 0.34 -10.47
C ILE A 22 -1.33 1.67 -9.85
N ILE A 23 -1.14 1.84 -8.54
CA ILE A 23 -1.56 3.06 -7.85
C ILE A 23 -0.85 4.30 -8.41
N PRO A 24 -1.52 5.47 -8.50
CA PRO A 24 -0.90 6.71 -8.92
C PRO A 24 0.37 7.03 -8.13
N GLU A 25 1.38 7.50 -8.86
CA GLU A 25 2.72 7.75 -8.30
C GLU A 25 2.70 8.78 -7.17
N ASP A 26 1.84 9.80 -7.26
CA ASP A 26 1.67 10.81 -6.22
C ASP A 26 1.17 10.18 -4.90
N ILE A 27 0.21 9.25 -4.97
CA ILE A 27 -0.30 8.54 -3.80
C ILE A 27 0.78 7.61 -3.24
N ARG A 28 1.53 6.91 -4.09
CA ARG A 28 2.65 6.05 -3.70
C ARG A 28 3.74 6.84 -2.96
N ILE A 29 4.12 8.00 -3.48
CA ILE A 29 5.08 8.91 -2.83
C ILE A 29 4.55 9.36 -1.46
N GLN A 30 3.27 9.73 -1.37
CA GLN A 30 2.68 10.15 -0.10
C GLN A 30 2.68 9.02 0.94
N ARG A 31 2.33 7.80 0.54
CA ARG A 31 2.45 6.58 1.37
C ARG A 31 3.87 6.42 1.90
N TYR A 32 4.86 6.43 1.01
CA TYR A 32 6.27 6.29 1.39
C TYR A 32 6.70 7.35 2.41
N ARG A 33 6.33 8.63 2.19
CA ARG A 33 6.63 9.72 3.12
C ARG A 33 6.00 9.50 4.50
N ARG A 34 4.74 9.04 4.57
CA ARG A 34 4.07 8.72 5.84
C ARG A 34 4.76 7.58 6.57
N MET A 35 5.10 6.50 5.88
CA MET A 35 5.82 5.35 6.46
C MET A 35 7.18 5.76 7.02
N MET A 36 7.99 6.50 6.25
CA MET A 36 9.30 6.97 6.69
C MET A 36 9.20 7.91 7.89
N ARG A 37 8.24 8.85 7.87
CA ARG A 37 7.97 9.73 9.02
C ARG A 37 7.54 8.92 10.25
N GLY A 38 6.66 7.94 10.07
CA GLY A 38 6.21 7.04 11.13
C GLY A 38 7.37 6.26 11.74
N ALA A 39 8.26 5.70 10.93
CA ALA A 39 9.45 4.98 11.37
C ALA A 39 10.41 5.88 12.19
N VAL A 40 10.66 7.10 11.71
CA VAL A 40 11.51 8.08 12.43
C VAL A 40 10.91 8.45 13.78
N LEU A 41 9.61 8.73 13.84
CA LEU A 41 8.91 9.04 15.09
C LEU A 41 8.94 7.83 16.05
N ALA A 42 8.76 6.62 15.53
CA ALA A 42 8.76 5.39 16.33
C ALA A 42 10.12 5.15 16.97
N GLY A 43 11.20 5.26 16.19
CA GLY A 43 12.57 5.11 16.68
C GLY A 43 12.93 6.14 17.75
N ARG A 44 12.30 7.33 17.74
CA ARG A 44 12.51 8.39 18.72
C ARG A 44 11.52 8.37 19.89
N LYS A 45 10.56 7.43 19.91
CA LYS A 45 9.44 7.40 20.87
C LYS A 45 8.67 8.73 20.92
N LEU A 46 8.50 9.36 19.76
CA LEU A 46 7.76 10.62 19.60
C LEU A 46 6.42 10.38 18.92
N HIS A 47 5.53 11.37 19.04
CA HIS A 47 4.25 11.40 18.33
C HIS A 47 4.24 12.55 17.32
N LEU A 48 3.38 12.43 16.30
CA LEU A 48 3.16 13.52 15.35
C LEU A 48 2.30 14.60 16.05
N PRO A 49 2.69 15.88 16.02
CA PRO A 49 1.87 16.98 16.53
C PRO A 49 0.45 16.96 15.94
N LEU A 50 -0.55 17.34 16.73
CA LEU A 50 -1.96 17.23 16.36
C LEU A 50 -2.30 18.12 15.16
N GLU A 51 -1.68 19.30 15.07
CA GLU A 51 -1.84 20.27 13.99
C GLU A 51 -1.40 19.73 12.63
N LEU A 52 -0.53 18.70 12.64
CA LEU A 52 -0.03 18.03 11.45
C LEU A 52 -0.79 16.74 11.12
N GLN A 53 -1.80 16.37 11.91
CA GLN A 53 -2.69 15.22 11.68
C GLN A 53 -3.92 15.66 10.87
N ASN A 54 -3.69 16.33 9.74
CA ASN A 54 -4.72 16.91 8.89
C ASN A 54 -5.35 15.91 7.90
N TYR A 55 -5.41 14.63 8.26
CA TYR A 55 -5.90 13.56 7.40
C TYR A 55 -6.64 12.52 8.24
N ASP A 56 -7.62 11.84 7.64
CA ASP A 56 -8.32 10.72 8.28
C ASP A 56 -7.50 9.44 8.07
N PRO A 57 -6.96 8.81 9.14
CA PRO A 57 -6.16 7.59 9.02
C PRO A 57 -6.93 6.37 8.49
N MET A 58 -8.26 6.42 8.49
CA MET A 58 -9.13 5.30 8.13
C MET A 58 -9.64 5.34 6.68
N VAL A 59 -9.24 6.34 5.89
CA VAL A 59 -9.57 6.37 4.46
C VAL A 59 -8.87 5.21 3.76
N PRO A 60 -9.63 4.27 3.14
CA PRO A 60 -9.07 3.06 2.54
C PRO A 60 -8.59 3.34 1.11
N TYR A 61 -7.54 4.16 0.97
CA TYR A 61 -7.04 4.62 -0.33
C TYR A 61 -6.48 3.49 -1.21
N MET A 62 -6.05 2.36 -0.63
CA MET A 62 -5.59 1.19 -1.38
C MET A 62 -6.74 0.33 -1.92
N ALA A 63 -7.94 0.41 -1.33
CA ALA A 63 -9.04 -0.52 -1.64
C ALA A 63 -9.41 -0.56 -3.14
N PRO A 64 -9.52 0.56 -3.87
CA PRO A 64 -9.81 0.51 -5.31
C PRO A 64 -8.75 -0.27 -6.10
N TYR A 65 -7.47 -0.07 -5.75
CA TYR A 65 -6.33 -0.70 -6.42
C TYR A 65 -6.17 -2.17 -6.02
N ILE A 66 -6.56 -2.54 -4.81
CA ILE A 66 -6.61 -3.95 -4.39
C ILE A 66 -7.65 -4.72 -5.20
N GLU A 67 -8.84 -4.16 -5.41
CA GLU A 67 -9.87 -4.80 -6.23
C GLU A 67 -9.45 -4.90 -7.71
N GLU A 68 -8.83 -3.85 -8.25
CA GLU A 68 -8.28 -3.87 -9.61
C GLU A 68 -7.16 -4.91 -9.75
N ALA A 69 -6.24 -5.00 -8.78
CA ALA A 69 -5.18 -5.99 -8.78
C ALA A 69 -5.72 -7.43 -8.74
N LYS A 70 -6.75 -7.69 -7.92
CA LYS A 70 -7.44 -8.99 -7.89
C LYS A 70 -8.05 -9.32 -9.25
N PHE A 71 -8.73 -8.37 -9.88
CA PHE A 71 -9.34 -8.56 -11.19
C PHE A 71 -8.28 -8.89 -12.26
N GLN A 72 -7.21 -8.10 -12.35
CA GLN A 72 -6.11 -8.34 -13.31
C GLN A 72 -5.46 -9.72 -13.10
N MET A 73 -5.20 -10.10 -11.84
CA MET A 73 -4.59 -11.40 -11.53
C MET A 73 -5.51 -12.58 -11.84
N GLN A 74 -6.83 -12.43 -11.63
CA GLN A 74 -7.81 -13.44 -12.01
C GLN A 74 -7.89 -13.57 -13.54
N GLU A 75 -7.94 -12.45 -14.26
CA GLU A 75 -7.96 -12.44 -15.72
C GLU A 75 -6.68 -13.08 -16.31
N GLU A 76 -5.49 -12.78 -15.76
CA GLU A 76 -4.23 -13.43 -16.13
C GLU A 76 -4.28 -14.96 -15.91
N GLN A 77 -4.85 -15.42 -14.79
CA GLN A 77 -5.00 -16.85 -14.51
C GLN A 77 -5.94 -17.54 -15.50
N GLU A 78 -7.09 -16.93 -15.79
CA GLU A 78 -8.11 -17.50 -16.66
C GLU A 78 -7.67 -17.53 -18.14
N LEU A 79 -6.98 -16.48 -18.60
CA LEU A 79 -6.57 -16.35 -20.01
C LEU A 79 -5.23 -17.01 -20.33
N LEU A 80 -4.27 -16.96 -19.40
CA LEU A 80 -2.88 -17.38 -19.67
C LEU A 80 -2.50 -18.68 -18.96
N ALA A 81 -3.40 -19.27 -18.16
CA ALA A 81 -3.09 -20.36 -17.23
C ALA A 81 -1.90 -20.03 -16.31
N PHE A 82 -1.64 -18.74 -16.11
CA PHE A 82 -0.48 -18.24 -15.39
C PHE A 82 -0.68 -18.40 -13.89
N HIS A 83 0.20 -19.12 -13.20
CA HIS A 83 0.14 -19.19 -11.74
C HIS A 83 0.91 -18.01 -11.14
N PRO A 84 0.37 -17.30 -10.14
CA PRO A 84 1.11 -16.25 -9.41
C PRO A 84 2.53 -16.65 -8.93
N TRP A 85 2.81 -17.93 -8.71
CA TRP A 85 4.12 -18.42 -8.27
C TRP A 85 5.16 -18.48 -9.40
N ASP A 86 4.72 -18.41 -10.66
CA ASP A 86 5.60 -18.47 -11.83
C ASP A 86 6.49 -17.23 -11.97
N ARG A 87 6.23 -16.15 -11.21
CA ARG A 87 7.04 -14.90 -11.21
C ARG A 87 8.40 -15.02 -10.52
N ARG A 88 8.66 -16.07 -9.73
CA ARG A 88 9.83 -16.17 -8.84
C ARG A 88 10.89 -17.19 -9.26
N LEU A 89 10.80 -17.75 -10.47
CA LEU A 89 11.76 -18.70 -11.03
C LEU A 89 12.80 -18.00 -11.92
#